data_AF-A0A352FIT2-F1
#
_entry.id   AF-A0A352FIT2-F1
#
_cell.length_a   1.000
_cell.length_b   1.000
_cell.length_c   1.000
_cell.angle_alpha   90.00
_cell.angle_beta   90.00
_cell.angle_gamma   90.00
#
_symmetry.space_group_name_H-M   'P 1'
#
loop_
_entity.id
_entity.type
_entity.pdbx_description
1 polymer ?
#
loop_
_entity_poly.entity_id
_entity_poly.type
_entity_poly.pdbx_seq_one_letter_code
_entity_poly.pdbx_strand_id
1 'polypeptide(L)'
;MMPIPIGFSLLNFVFPGSASGVHIFARVLSSALRATVYNDRRVTHQMSNRNPGTLYGELVIKNALKSLPYLRDLIQERDLLREENSLLAAEKASLAAEKGSLETEKISLEAELVNLRTWMPAGHFYSPITSAGEITLKEDEIWKKPMPDRAIAGVDLNEEGQWKLWDEFAGYYREQPWTATRQKHLRYFFDNENYPYADALFLYYMLRHLRPRRLIEVGSGYSSCVALDTNELYLENAMDCTFIEPHPALLLSLIKEDDRNRIKIVTKKVQDVSLDVFAELDEGDVLFVDSTHVAKTASDVNHIFFNILPRLKSGTYIHFHDIFYPFVYPKEWELEGRSWNETHLLRAFLQYNSAFRIYLYNGFLQYFHGEDFMKEMPLSMFSNGASIWIKKLGEGG
;
A
#
# COMPACT_ATOMS: atom_id res chain seq x y z
N MET A 1 28.35 1.28 48.62
CA MET A 1 29.56 2.12 48.40
C MET A 1 29.07 3.35 47.63
N MET A 2 28.62 4.40 48.33
CA MET A 2 29.43 5.56 48.74
C MET A 2 30.10 6.30 47.56
N PRO A 3 29.49 7.42 47.08
CA PRO A 3 30.19 8.49 46.37
C PRO A 3 30.83 9.47 47.38
N ILE A 4 31.72 10.40 46.94
CA ILE A 4 32.19 11.63 47.64
C ILE A 4 33.38 12.25 46.84
N PRO A 5 33.60 13.58 46.76
CA PRO A 5 32.64 14.69 46.89
C PRO A 5 32.88 15.86 45.89
N ILE A 6 32.02 16.88 45.97
CA ILE A 6 32.29 18.25 45.52
C ILE A 6 33.26 18.93 46.51
N GLY A 7 34.18 19.76 46.02
CA GLY A 7 35.07 20.59 46.83
C GLY A 7 35.15 22.04 46.34
N PHE A 8 34.36 22.93 46.93
CA PHE A 8 34.54 24.38 46.80
C PHE A 8 35.71 24.85 47.68
N SER A 9 36.54 25.77 47.17
CA SER A 9 37.27 26.71 48.04
C SER A 9 37.51 28.02 47.30
N LEU A 10 37.13 29.13 47.93
CA LEU A 10 37.42 30.48 47.45
C LEU A 10 38.83 30.90 47.85
N LEU A 11 39.50 31.66 46.98
CA LEU A 11 40.51 32.63 47.42
C LEU A 11 40.56 33.83 46.47
N ASN A 12 39.75 34.84 46.80
CA ASN A 12 39.95 36.20 46.31
C ASN A 12 41.21 36.78 46.96
N PHE A 13 42.10 37.41 46.19
CA PHE A 13 42.92 38.51 46.70
C PHE A 13 43.22 39.57 45.65
N VAL A 14 43.13 40.83 46.10
CA VAL A 14 43.18 42.11 45.38
C VAL A 14 44.06 43.03 46.25
N PHE A 15 44.97 43.90 45.78
CA PHE A 15 45.15 44.64 44.52
C PHE A 15 46.70 44.74 44.25
N PRO A 16 47.30 45.76 43.60
CA PRO A 16 47.00 46.52 42.36
C PRO A 16 48.22 46.59 41.38
N GLY A 17 48.09 47.24 40.21
CA GLY A 17 49.27 47.87 39.55
C GLY A 17 49.36 47.92 38.01
N SER A 18 48.74 48.93 37.38
CA SER A 18 49.05 49.46 36.02
C SER A 18 48.96 48.53 34.79
N ALA A 19 47.96 48.77 33.93
CA ALA A 19 47.72 48.06 32.66
C ALA A 19 48.64 48.49 31.49
N SER A 20 49.75 49.20 31.74
CA SER A 20 50.59 49.84 30.71
C SER A 20 51.83 49.02 30.31
N GLY A 21 52.31 48.08 31.14
CA GLY A 21 53.50 47.27 30.82
C GLY A 21 53.24 46.11 29.83
N VAL A 22 52.15 45.37 30.04
CA VAL A 22 51.83 44.14 29.29
C VAL A 22 51.51 44.43 27.81
N HIS A 23 50.90 45.59 27.51
CA HIS A 23 50.54 45.97 26.15
C HIS A 23 51.74 46.32 25.25
N ILE A 24 52.86 46.78 25.82
CA ILE A 24 54.06 47.14 25.05
C ILE A 24 54.80 45.88 24.62
N PHE A 25 54.98 44.91 25.53
CA PHE A 25 55.68 43.66 25.23
C PHE A 25 54.96 42.81 24.17
N ALA A 26 53.62 42.73 24.23
CA ALA A 26 52.80 42.05 23.24
C ALA A 26 52.87 42.68 21.84
N ARG A 27 53.02 44.02 21.74
CA ARG A 27 53.17 44.71 20.45
C ARG A 27 54.53 44.44 19.79
N VAL A 28 55.61 44.42 20.55
CA VAL A 28 56.96 44.14 20.03
C VAL A 28 57.08 42.71 19.49
N LEU A 29 56.53 41.71 20.21
CA LEU A 29 56.47 40.34 19.72
C LEU A 29 55.61 40.21 18.46
N SER A 30 54.46 40.89 18.40
CA SER A 30 53.57 40.86 17.22
C SER A 30 54.23 41.46 15.98
N SER A 31 55.00 42.54 16.10
CA SER A 31 55.76 43.10 14.97
C SER A 31 56.87 42.16 14.47
N ALA A 32 57.60 41.51 15.38
CA ALA A 32 58.66 40.57 15.02
C ALA A 32 58.09 39.33 14.30
N LEU A 33 57.02 38.74 14.80
CA LEU A 33 56.35 37.59 14.17
C LEU A 33 55.69 37.93 12.83
N ARG A 34 55.11 39.13 12.67
CA ARG A 34 54.56 39.57 11.38
C ARG A 34 55.65 39.74 10.32
N ALA A 35 56.85 40.22 10.69
CA ALA A 35 57.97 40.34 9.75
C ALA A 35 58.39 38.96 9.19
N THR A 36 58.39 37.91 10.02
CA THR A 36 58.71 36.55 9.58
C THR A 36 57.62 35.92 8.71
N VAL A 37 56.34 36.14 9.06
CA VAL A 37 55.19 35.52 8.37
C VAL A 37 54.84 36.22 7.04
N TYR A 38 55.03 37.54 6.91
CA TYR A 38 54.70 38.25 5.68
C TYR A 38 55.67 37.94 4.52
N ASN A 39 56.85 37.38 4.80
CA ASN A 39 57.86 37.07 3.80
C ASN A 39 57.60 35.74 3.05
N ASP A 40 56.83 34.81 3.63
CA ASP A 40 56.66 33.44 3.09
C ASP A 40 55.66 33.38 1.90
N ARG A 41 54.77 34.37 1.75
CA ARG A 41 53.77 34.44 0.66
C ARG A 41 54.24 35.19 -0.60
N ARG A 42 55.48 35.68 -0.67
CA ARG A 42 56.07 36.32 -1.88
C ARG A 42 57.19 35.52 -2.55
N VAL A 43 57.59 34.36 -2.00
CA VAL A 43 58.75 33.60 -2.51
C VAL A 43 58.43 32.76 -3.76
N THR A 44 57.16 32.45 -4.03
CA THR A 44 56.74 31.63 -5.19
C THR A 44 56.61 32.39 -6.53
N HIS A 45 56.97 33.69 -6.59
CA HIS A 45 56.94 34.44 -7.86
C HIS A 45 58.15 35.35 -8.13
N GLN A 46 59.27 35.15 -7.42
CA GLN A 46 60.58 35.72 -7.77
C GLN A 46 61.71 34.70 -7.58
N MET A 47 61.66 33.60 -8.35
CA MET A 47 62.76 32.64 -8.46
C MET A 47 63.66 32.93 -9.68
N SER A 48 64.26 34.12 -9.72
CA SER A 48 65.30 34.48 -10.69
C SER A 48 66.19 35.65 -10.21
N ASN A 49 66.74 35.55 -8.99
CA ASN A 49 67.98 36.20 -8.50
C ASN A 49 68.05 36.15 -6.95
N ARG A 50 68.38 34.98 -6.39
CA ARG A 50 68.89 34.89 -5.00
C ARG A 50 70.25 34.20 -5.01
N ASN A 51 71.21 34.79 -4.29
CA ASN A 51 72.57 34.29 -4.18
C ASN A 51 72.59 32.93 -3.45
N PRO A 52 73.45 31.96 -3.83
CA PRO A 52 73.49 30.64 -3.18
C PRO A 52 73.69 30.70 -1.66
N GLY A 53 74.46 31.70 -1.18
CA GLY A 53 74.71 31.91 0.25
C GLY A 53 73.48 32.33 1.07
N THR A 54 72.45 32.92 0.47
CA THR A 54 71.27 33.39 1.21
C THR A 54 70.32 32.24 1.56
N LEU A 55 70.17 31.26 0.67
CA LEU A 55 69.42 30.03 0.96
C LEU A 55 70.12 29.21 2.07
N TYR A 56 71.44 29.13 2.04
CA TYR A 56 72.22 28.43 3.07
C TYR A 56 72.03 29.07 4.46
N GLY A 57 72.03 30.41 4.54
CA GLY A 57 71.78 31.14 5.79
C GLY A 57 70.38 30.89 6.37
N GLU A 58 69.32 31.00 5.56
CA GLU A 58 67.94 30.73 6.01
C GLU A 58 67.75 29.28 6.47
N LEU A 59 68.40 28.31 5.82
CA LEU A 59 68.33 26.89 6.18
C LEU A 59 69.11 26.57 7.47
N VAL A 60 70.30 27.14 7.63
CA VAL A 60 71.12 27.00 8.85
C VAL A 60 70.43 27.64 10.06
N ILE A 61 69.84 28.84 9.90
CA ILE A 61 69.07 29.50 10.97
C ILE A 61 67.81 28.70 11.32
N LYS A 62 67.06 28.17 10.34
CA LYS A 62 65.91 27.27 10.60
C LYS A 62 66.32 26.00 11.35
N ASN A 63 67.52 25.46 11.11
CA ASN A 63 68.00 24.27 11.83
C ASN A 63 68.59 24.59 13.21
N ALA A 64 69.26 25.74 13.39
CA ALA A 64 69.75 26.20 14.69
C ALA A 64 68.60 26.56 15.65
N LEU A 65 67.53 27.20 15.17
CA LEU A 65 66.35 27.49 15.98
C LEU A 65 65.61 26.22 16.45
N LYS A 66 65.65 25.13 15.66
CA LYS A 66 65.12 23.80 16.07
C LYS A 66 65.95 23.09 17.14
N SER A 67 67.18 23.54 17.41
CA SER A 67 68.04 22.97 18.46
C SER A 67 67.85 23.63 19.84
N LEU A 68 67.08 24.71 19.93
CA LEU A 68 66.65 25.32 21.18
C LEU A 68 65.37 24.62 21.68
N PRO A 69 65.34 23.99 22.88
CA PRO A 69 64.24 23.14 23.33
C PRO A 69 62.87 23.81 23.22
N TYR A 70 62.72 25.00 23.78
CA TYR A 70 61.46 25.77 23.78
C TYR A 70 60.90 26.06 22.38
N LEU A 71 61.76 26.30 21.39
CA LEU A 71 61.34 26.52 20.00
C LEU A 71 61.00 25.21 19.27
N ARG A 72 61.58 24.09 19.70
CA ARG A 72 61.24 22.75 19.20
C ARG A 72 59.83 22.36 19.65
N ASP A 73 59.53 22.57 20.93
CA ASP A 73 58.24 22.24 21.54
C ASP A 73 57.11 23.07 20.90
N LEU A 74 57.31 24.38 20.73
CA LEU A 74 56.38 25.28 20.02
C LEU A 74 56.15 24.90 18.54
N ILE A 75 57.17 24.37 17.85
CA ILE A 75 57.03 23.88 16.48
C ILE A 75 56.21 22.59 16.45
N GLN A 76 56.42 21.69 17.42
CA GLN A 76 55.68 20.45 17.54
C GLN A 76 54.21 20.70 17.89
N GLU A 77 53.93 21.59 18.85
CA GLU A 77 52.57 22.02 19.21
C GLU A 77 51.84 22.65 18.01
N ARG A 78 52.51 23.54 17.26
CA ARG A 78 51.96 24.11 16.02
C ARG A 78 51.58 23.04 14.99
N ASP A 79 52.42 22.02 14.82
CA ASP A 79 52.19 20.99 13.81
C ASP A 79 51.10 19.99 14.23
N LEU A 80 51.00 19.66 15.53
CA LEU A 80 49.84 18.96 16.10
C LEU A 80 48.53 19.74 15.91
N LEU A 81 48.52 21.04 16.23
CA LEU A 81 47.35 21.90 16.02
C LEU A 81 46.96 22.00 14.53
N ARG A 82 47.92 21.89 13.60
CA ARG A 82 47.63 21.86 12.16
C ARG A 82 46.99 20.56 11.72
N GLU A 83 47.44 19.43 12.27
CA GLU A 83 46.85 18.12 12.03
C GLU A 83 45.42 18.05 12.59
N GLU A 84 45.21 18.50 13.83
CA GLU A 84 43.89 18.63 14.45
C GLU A 84 42.95 19.53 13.64
N ASN A 85 43.41 20.72 13.21
CA ASN A 85 42.61 21.60 12.34
C ASN A 85 42.31 20.94 10.97
N SER A 86 43.19 20.10 10.44
CA SER A 86 42.95 19.37 9.20
C SER A 86 41.91 18.26 9.38
N LEU A 87 41.93 17.56 10.51
CA LEU A 87 40.93 16.54 10.87
C LEU A 87 39.55 17.18 11.10
N LEU A 88 39.48 18.26 11.89
CA LEU A 88 38.25 19.03 12.11
C LEU A 88 37.69 19.63 10.81
N ALA A 89 38.54 20.04 9.88
CA ALA A 89 38.11 20.50 8.56
C ALA A 89 37.51 19.37 7.71
N ALA A 90 38.09 18.17 7.76
CA ALA A 90 37.57 16.98 7.07
C ALA A 90 36.24 16.49 7.68
N GLU A 91 36.15 16.43 9.01
CA GLU A 91 34.91 16.10 9.73
C GLU A 91 33.79 17.10 9.41
N LYS A 92 34.09 18.40 9.46
CA LYS A 92 33.15 19.45 9.07
C LYS A 92 32.69 19.35 7.61
N ALA A 93 33.57 18.93 6.70
CA ALA A 93 33.20 18.69 5.31
C ALA A 93 32.27 17.46 5.17
N SER A 94 32.54 16.38 5.93
CA SER A 94 31.68 15.19 5.98
C SER A 94 30.28 15.52 6.51
N LEU A 95 30.20 16.21 7.65
CA LEU A 95 28.92 16.64 8.25
C LEU A 95 28.14 17.60 7.33
N ALA A 96 28.82 18.45 6.55
CA ALA A 96 28.18 19.30 5.56
C ALA A 96 27.59 18.50 4.38
N ALA A 97 28.26 17.43 3.95
CA ALA A 97 27.77 16.54 2.90
C ALA A 97 26.57 15.70 3.38
N GLU A 98 26.65 15.12 4.58
CA GLU A 98 25.56 14.38 5.23
C GLU A 98 24.32 15.26 5.40
N LYS A 99 24.50 16.48 5.92
CA LYS A 99 23.42 17.46 6.04
C LYS A 99 22.77 17.77 4.68
N GLY A 100 23.55 17.93 3.61
CA GLY A 100 23.01 18.17 2.26
C GLY A 100 22.20 16.98 1.71
N SER A 101 22.60 15.75 2.05
CA SER A 101 21.83 14.54 1.73
C SER A 101 20.49 14.53 2.47
N LEU A 102 20.50 14.77 3.79
CA LEU A 102 19.29 14.82 4.62
C LEU A 102 18.34 15.97 4.22
N GLU A 103 18.86 17.13 3.83
CA GLU A 103 18.05 18.22 3.29
C GLU A 103 17.38 17.84 1.96
N THR A 104 18.07 17.08 1.10
CA THR A 104 17.51 16.57 -0.18
C THR A 104 16.44 15.50 0.05
N GLU A 105 16.69 14.54 0.94
CA GLU A 105 15.73 13.51 1.34
C GLU A 105 14.49 14.13 1.97
N LYS A 106 14.67 15.10 2.87
CA LYS A 106 13.58 15.87 3.47
C LYS A 106 12.72 16.55 2.41
N ILE A 107 13.32 17.22 1.42
CA ILE A 107 12.56 17.88 0.33
C ILE A 107 11.76 16.85 -0.49
N SER A 108 12.33 15.67 -0.74
CA SER A 108 11.63 14.57 -1.42
C SER A 108 10.41 14.09 -0.61
N LEU A 109 10.60 13.84 0.68
CA LEU A 109 9.55 13.40 1.60
C LEU A 109 8.48 14.49 1.80
N GLU A 110 8.85 15.78 1.86
CA GLU A 110 7.88 16.89 1.92
C GLU A 110 7.04 16.99 0.64
N ALA A 111 7.64 16.76 -0.54
CA ALA A 111 6.92 16.71 -1.81
C ALA A 111 5.97 15.50 -1.91
N GLU A 112 6.41 14.33 -1.45
CA GLU A 112 5.57 13.13 -1.37
C GLU A 112 4.42 13.32 -0.37
N LEU A 113 4.70 13.90 0.80
CA LEU A 113 3.70 14.18 1.82
C LEU A 113 2.68 15.23 1.36
N VAL A 114 3.04 16.15 0.47
CA VAL A 114 2.07 17.05 -0.19
C VAL A 114 1.10 16.28 -1.10
N ASN A 115 1.54 15.22 -1.78
CA ASN A 115 0.65 14.36 -2.57
C ASN A 115 -0.25 13.47 -1.69
N LEU A 116 0.20 13.16 -0.46
CA LEU A 116 -0.56 12.40 0.54
C LEU A 116 -1.43 13.27 1.47
N ARG A 117 -1.38 14.61 1.35
CA ARG A 117 -2.19 15.52 2.17
C ARG A 117 -3.67 15.44 1.79
N THR A 118 -4.41 14.65 2.55
CA THR A 118 -5.86 14.79 2.67
C THR A 118 -6.21 16.14 3.32
N TRP A 119 -7.40 16.69 3.02
CA TRP A 119 -7.87 17.92 3.66
C TRP A 119 -8.05 17.76 5.18
N MET A 120 -8.40 16.55 5.62
CA MET A 120 -8.56 16.15 7.00
C MET A 120 -8.01 14.72 7.22
N PRO A 121 -7.48 14.38 8.42
CA PRO A 121 -6.88 13.08 8.70
C PRO A 121 -7.94 11.95 8.77
N ALA A 122 -7.51 10.70 8.72
CA ALA A 122 -8.37 9.53 8.94
C ALA A 122 -9.13 9.62 10.28
N GLY A 123 -10.39 9.19 10.30
CA GLY A 123 -11.33 9.33 11.42
C GLY A 123 -11.93 10.72 11.62
N HIS A 124 -11.37 11.78 11.02
CA HIS A 124 -12.02 13.09 11.08
C HIS A 124 -13.36 13.04 10.33
N PHE A 125 -14.40 13.68 10.84
CA PHE A 125 -15.78 13.64 10.32
C PHE A 125 -15.99 14.19 8.88
N TYR A 126 -14.93 14.71 8.24
CA TYR A 126 -14.90 15.13 6.83
C TYR A 126 -13.94 14.29 5.97
N SER A 127 -13.30 13.29 6.56
CA SER A 127 -12.45 12.32 5.85
C SER A 127 -13.28 11.09 5.49
N PRO A 128 -13.16 10.57 4.25
CA PRO A 128 -13.74 9.27 3.89
C PRO A 128 -12.92 8.10 4.43
N ILE A 129 -11.73 8.33 4.98
CA ILE A 129 -10.83 7.30 5.49
C ILE A 129 -11.14 7.03 6.97
N THR A 130 -11.44 5.78 7.29
CA THR A 130 -11.75 5.32 8.65
C THR A 130 -10.51 5.35 9.55
N SER A 131 -10.68 5.64 10.85
CA SER A 131 -9.59 5.54 11.83
C SER A 131 -9.62 4.19 12.52
N ALA A 132 -8.53 3.43 12.43
CA ALA A 132 -8.37 2.16 13.12
C ALA A 132 -8.62 2.27 14.64
N GLY A 133 -8.25 3.41 15.26
CA GLY A 133 -8.52 3.67 16.67
C GLY A 133 -10.01 3.84 16.99
N GLU A 134 -10.77 4.55 16.13
CA GLU A 134 -12.22 4.70 16.31
C GLU A 134 -12.98 3.40 16.03
N ILE A 135 -12.52 2.64 15.03
CA ILE A 135 -13.02 1.31 14.71
C ILE A 135 -12.84 0.37 15.92
N THR A 136 -11.65 0.34 16.53
CA THR A 136 -11.35 -0.50 17.71
C THR A 136 -12.27 -0.16 18.89
N LEU A 137 -12.56 1.13 19.11
CA LEU A 137 -13.48 1.57 20.18
C LEU A 137 -14.94 1.14 19.96
N LYS A 138 -15.31 0.69 18.76
CA LYS A 138 -16.67 0.26 18.36
C LYS A 138 -16.70 -1.18 17.87
N GLU A 139 -15.68 -1.99 18.12
CA GLU A 139 -15.57 -3.31 17.51
C GLU A 139 -16.75 -4.23 17.85
N ASP A 140 -17.22 -4.20 19.11
CA ASP A 140 -18.40 -4.94 19.58
C ASP A 140 -19.73 -4.43 18.96
N GLU A 141 -19.76 -3.20 18.46
CA GLU A 141 -20.93 -2.63 17.77
C GLU A 141 -20.95 -3.00 16.28
N ILE A 142 -19.78 -2.96 15.64
CA ILE A 142 -19.59 -3.20 14.20
C ILE A 142 -19.63 -4.71 13.89
N TRP A 143 -18.88 -5.52 14.65
CA TRP A 143 -18.76 -6.98 14.48
C TRP A 143 -19.44 -7.74 15.63
N LYS A 144 -20.70 -7.38 15.91
CA LYS A 144 -21.55 -8.03 16.92
C LYS A 144 -21.49 -9.56 16.80
N LYS A 145 -21.34 -10.24 17.95
CA LYS A 145 -21.39 -11.69 18.08
C LYS A 145 -22.42 -12.08 19.15
N PRO A 146 -23.49 -12.83 18.82
CA PRO A 146 -23.89 -13.23 17.47
C PRO A 146 -24.16 -12.01 16.56
N MET A 147 -24.03 -12.20 15.25
CA MET A 147 -24.35 -11.19 14.25
C MET A 147 -25.83 -10.78 14.34
N PRO A 148 -26.21 -9.57 13.89
CA PRO A 148 -27.57 -9.05 14.03
C PRO A 148 -28.64 -9.95 13.40
N ASP A 149 -29.89 -9.66 13.78
CA ASP A 149 -31.10 -10.37 13.35
C ASP A 149 -31.10 -10.76 11.87
N ARG A 150 -31.75 -11.89 11.57
CA ARG A 150 -31.94 -12.48 10.22
C ARG A 150 -32.62 -11.55 9.20
N ALA A 151 -33.05 -10.35 9.62
CA ALA A 151 -33.65 -9.32 8.78
C ALA A 151 -32.80 -8.05 8.77
N ILE A 152 -32.41 -7.58 7.59
CA ILE A 152 -31.80 -6.26 7.40
C ILE A 152 -32.91 -5.26 7.05
N ALA A 153 -33.01 -4.17 7.82
CA ALA A 153 -34.08 -3.19 7.67
C ALA A 153 -34.15 -2.62 6.23
N GLY A 154 -35.28 -2.85 5.55
CA GLY A 154 -35.54 -2.39 4.19
C GLY A 154 -34.93 -3.21 3.07
N VAL A 155 -34.26 -4.35 3.34
CA VAL A 155 -33.65 -5.21 2.32
C VAL A 155 -34.38 -6.55 2.26
N ASP A 156 -34.93 -6.91 1.10
CA ASP A 156 -35.45 -8.27 0.85
C ASP A 156 -34.28 -9.23 0.61
N LEU A 157 -33.94 -10.02 1.63
CA LEU A 157 -32.91 -11.06 1.57
C LEU A 157 -33.34 -12.28 0.74
N ASN A 158 -34.63 -12.43 0.39
CA ASN A 158 -35.16 -13.50 -0.47
C ASN A 158 -34.70 -14.92 -0.07
N GLU A 159 -34.57 -15.18 1.23
CA GLU A 159 -33.98 -16.42 1.76
C GLU A 159 -34.65 -17.70 1.25
N GLU A 160 -35.99 -17.73 1.20
CA GLU A 160 -36.73 -18.87 0.65
C GLU A 160 -36.42 -19.12 -0.83
N GLY A 161 -36.09 -18.06 -1.59
CA GLY A 161 -35.61 -18.15 -2.96
C GLY A 161 -34.20 -18.72 -3.05
N GLN A 162 -33.30 -18.31 -2.15
CA GLN A 162 -31.94 -18.85 -2.07
C GLN A 162 -31.95 -20.34 -1.70
N TRP A 163 -32.78 -20.74 -0.72
CA TRP A 163 -32.85 -22.12 -0.24
C TRP A 163 -33.35 -23.13 -1.28
N LYS A 164 -34.13 -22.68 -2.28
CA LYS A 164 -34.58 -23.53 -3.40
C LYS A 164 -33.44 -24.02 -4.31
N LEU A 165 -32.27 -23.40 -4.22
CA LEU A 165 -31.07 -23.82 -4.95
C LEU A 165 -30.32 -24.99 -4.27
N TRP A 166 -30.71 -25.37 -3.05
CA TRP A 166 -29.98 -26.33 -2.21
C TRP A 166 -29.71 -27.68 -2.89
N ASP A 167 -30.77 -28.33 -3.40
CA ASP A 167 -30.67 -29.68 -3.95
C ASP A 167 -29.77 -29.73 -5.19
N GLU A 168 -29.81 -28.67 -6.01
CA GLU A 168 -28.91 -28.51 -7.15
C GLU A 168 -27.46 -28.31 -6.71
N PHE A 169 -27.21 -27.43 -5.73
CA PHE A 169 -25.88 -27.13 -5.21
C PHE A 169 -25.25 -28.37 -4.57
N ALA A 170 -26.01 -29.14 -3.79
CA ALA A 170 -25.58 -30.40 -3.19
C ALA A 170 -25.27 -31.47 -4.26
N GLY A 171 -25.95 -31.43 -5.41
CA GLY A 171 -25.58 -32.20 -6.61
C GLY A 171 -24.24 -31.76 -7.19
N TYR A 172 -24.12 -30.46 -7.53
CA TYR A 172 -22.92 -29.89 -8.15
C TYR A 172 -21.66 -30.02 -7.28
N TYR A 173 -21.79 -29.88 -5.96
CA TYR A 173 -20.71 -30.06 -4.99
C TYR A 173 -20.03 -31.42 -5.10
N ARG A 174 -20.80 -32.51 -5.25
CA ARG A 174 -20.25 -33.88 -5.38
C ARG A 174 -19.46 -34.08 -6.66
N GLU A 175 -19.69 -33.24 -7.66
CA GLU A 175 -19.06 -33.29 -8.97
C GLU A 175 -17.95 -32.24 -9.13
N GLN A 176 -17.66 -31.43 -8.10
CA GLN A 176 -16.66 -30.36 -8.19
C GLN A 176 -15.26 -30.96 -8.53
N PRO A 177 -14.52 -30.39 -9.49
CA PRO A 177 -13.33 -31.04 -10.04
C PRO A 177 -12.02 -30.70 -9.31
N TRP A 178 -12.03 -29.72 -8.41
CA TRP A 178 -10.82 -29.08 -7.89
C TRP A 178 -10.29 -29.74 -6.61
N THR A 179 -9.01 -29.47 -6.36
CA THR A 179 -8.29 -29.89 -5.16
C THR A 179 -7.58 -28.69 -4.54
N ALA A 180 -7.11 -28.86 -3.30
CA ALA A 180 -6.22 -27.93 -2.60
C ALA A 180 -5.12 -27.36 -3.53
N THR A 181 -4.35 -28.23 -4.19
CA THR A 181 -3.24 -27.84 -5.07
C THR A 181 -3.57 -27.93 -6.57
N ARG A 182 -2.77 -27.23 -7.39
CA ARG A 182 -2.96 -27.14 -8.86
C ARG A 182 -2.84 -28.50 -9.56
N GLN A 183 -3.86 -28.84 -10.34
CA GLN A 183 -3.86 -30.01 -11.23
C GLN A 183 -3.51 -29.62 -12.67
N LYS A 184 -2.76 -30.47 -13.39
CA LYS A 184 -2.26 -30.14 -14.75
C LYS A 184 -3.35 -29.84 -15.79
N HIS A 185 -4.55 -30.39 -15.62
CA HIS A 185 -5.66 -30.26 -16.57
C HIS A 185 -6.66 -29.14 -16.22
N LEU A 186 -6.52 -28.53 -15.04
CA LEU A 186 -7.38 -27.46 -14.52
C LEU A 186 -6.60 -26.15 -14.44
N ARG A 187 -7.31 -25.03 -14.46
CA ARG A 187 -6.73 -23.70 -14.26
C ARG A 187 -6.78 -23.33 -12.78
N TYR A 188 -7.90 -23.61 -12.13
CA TYR A 188 -8.17 -23.27 -10.73
C TYR A 188 -7.77 -24.38 -9.75
N PHE A 189 -7.54 -23.99 -8.49
CA PHE A 189 -7.27 -24.85 -7.33
C PHE A 189 -7.58 -24.06 -6.04
N PHE A 190 -7.91 -24.75 -4.95
CA PHE A 190 -8.49 -24.08 -3.77
C PHE A 190 -7.49 -23.25 -2.95
N ASP A 191 -6.25 -23.72 -2.76
CA ASP A 191 -5.21 -23.04 -1.98
C ASP A 191 -4.49 -21.97 -2.84
N ASN A 192 -5.27 -21.07 -3.44
CA ASN A 192 -4.78 -19.91 -4.17
C ASN A 192 -4.88 -18.64 -3.31
N GLU A 193 -4.19 -17.58 -3.71
CA GLU A 193 -3.99 -16.38 -2.89
C GLU A 193 -5.23 -15.45 -2.82
N ASN A 194 -6.12 -15.48 -3.83
CA ASN A 194 -7.10 -14.39 -4.03
C ASN A 194 -8.58 -14.84 -4.09
N TYR A 195 -8.87 -16.11 -4.39
CA TYR A 195 -10.25 -16.60 -4.60
C TYR A 195 -10.44 -18.01 -3.99
N PRO A 196 -10.39 -18.17 -2.65
CA PRO A 196 -10.33 -19.48 -2.00
C PRO A 196 -11.70 -20.12 -1.77
N TYR A 197 -11.76 -21.45 -1.89
CA TYR A 197 -12.85 -22.34 -1.44
C TYR A 197 -14.29 -21.88 -1.71
N ALA A 198 -14.94 -21.19 -0.75
CA ALA A 198 -16.38 -20.96 -0.76
C ALA A 198 -16.88 -20.16 -1.97
N ASP A 199 -16.31 -18.99 -2.27
CA ASP A 199 -16.80 -18.17 -3.39
C ASP A 199 -16.53 -18.82 -4.75
N ALA A 200 -15.44 -19.57 -4.89
CA ALA A 200 -15.21 -20.42 -6.06
C ALA A 200 -16.30 -21.49 -6.23
N LEU A 201 -16.71 -22.15 -5.14
CA LEU A 201 -17.78 -23.13 -5.16
C LEU A 201 -19.13 -22.50 -5.49
N PHE A 202 -19.49 -21.36 -4.89
CA PHE A 202 -20.74 -20.67 -5.19
C PHE A 202 -20.77 -20.10 -6.62
N LEU A 203 -19.65 -19.58 -7.14
CA LEU A 203 -19.52 -19.19 -8.55
C LEU A 203 -19.76 -20.38 -9.48
N TYR A 204 -19.10 -21.50 -9.21
CA TYR A 204 -19.28 -22.77 -9.92
C TYR A 204 -20.74 -23.25 -9.90
N TYR A 205 -21.40 -23.25 -8.73
CA TYR A 205 -22.81 -23.65 -8.61
C TYR A 205 -23.72 -22.74 -9.44
N MET A 206 -23.52 -21.42 -9.36
CA MET A 206 -24.32 -20.44 -10.07
C MET A 206 -24.13 -20.53 -11.59
N LEU A 207 -22.91 -20.72 -12.09
CA LEU A 207 -22.66 -20.93 -13.52
C LEU A 207 -23.28 -22.24 -14.03
N ARG A 208 -23.29 -23.31 -13.22
CA ARG A 208 -23.96 -24.58 -13.57
C ARG A 208 -25.49 -24.48 -13.54
N HIS A 209 -26.05 -23.75 -12.58
CA HIS A 209 -27.48 -23.51 -12.47
C HIS A 209 -28.01 -22.63 -13.62
N LEU A 210 -27.36 -21.48 -13.85
CA LEU A 210 -27.79 -20.49 -14.84
C LEU A 210 -27.49 -20.91 -16.29
N ARG A 211 -26.40 -21.66 -16.52
CA ARG A 211 -25.86 -22.01 -17.86
C ARG A 211 -25.84 -20.78 -18.80
N PRO A 212 -25.24 -19.65 -18.38
CA PRO A 212 -25.31 -18.39 -19.12
C PRO A 212 -24.69 -18.52 -20.51
N ARG A 213 -25.19 -17.74 -21.48
CA ARG A 213 -24.56 -17.66 -22.80
C ARG A 213 -23.34 -16.75 -22.78
N ARG A 214 -23.34 -15.73 -21.90
CA ARG A 214 -22.25 -14.78 -21.76
C ARG A 214 -21.89 -14.55 -20.30
N LEU A 215 -20.60 -14.46 -20.06
CA LEU A 215 -20.00 -13.92 -18.85
C LEU A 215 -19.15 -12.70 -19.23
N ILE A 216 -19.46 -11.55 -18.65
CA ILE A 216 -18.56 -10.40 -18.62
C ILE A 216 -18.05 -10.28 -17.20
N GLU A 217 -16.74 -10.34 -17.01
CA GLU A 217 -16.07 -10.22 -15.72
C GLU A 217 -15.20 -8.95 -15.71
N VAL A 218 -15.36 -8.13 -14.65
CA VAL A 218 -14.59 -6.91 -14.39
C VAL A 218 -13.68 -7.16 -13.20
N GLY A 219 -12.36 -7.06 -13.42
CA GLY A 219 -11.33 -7.63 -12.55
C GLY A 219 -11.17 -9.13 -12.83
N SER A 220 -9.96 -9.62 -13.11
CA SER A 220 -9.80 -11.01 -13.59
C SER A 220 -8.59 -11.75 -13.03
N GLY A 221 -8.76 -13.06 -12.78
CA GLY A 221 -7.74 -13.88 -12.11
C GLY A 221 -8.19 -15.32 -11.84
N TYR A 222 -8.21 -15.73 -10.58
CA TYR A 222 -8.58 -17.10 -10.18
C TYR A 222 -10.08 -17.37 -10.32
N SER A 223 -10.95 -16.36 -10.13
CA SER A 223 -12.37 -16.37 -10.49
C SER A 223 -12.60 -16.75 -11.96
N SER A 224 -11.86 -16.11 -12.87
CA SER A 224 -11.86 -16.42 -14.30
C SER A 224 -11.48 -17.88 -14.59
N CYS A 225 -10.57 -18.45 -13.79
CA CYS A 225 -10.19 -19.86 -13.90
C CYS A 225 -11.32 -20.81 -13.46
N VAL A 226 -12.06 -20.48 -12.40
CA VAL A 226 -13.29 -21.20 -12.02
C VAL A 226 -14.29 -21.18 -13.18
N ALA A 227 -14.54 -20.00 -13.76
CA ALA A 227 -15.48 -19.84 -14.86
C ALA A 227 -15.07 -20.64 -16.11
N LEU A 228 -13.79 -20.60 -16.50
CA LEU A 228 -13.28 -21.33 -17.67
C LEU A 228 -13.24 -22.85 -17.47
N ASP A 229 -12.83 -23.33 -16.29
CA ASP A 229 -12.89 -24.76 -15.96
C ASP A 229 -14.35 -25.25 -15.92
N THR A 230 -15.27 -24.46 -15.36
CA THR A 230 -16.71 -24.79 -15.34
C THR A 230 -17.29 -24.86 -16.75
N ASN A 231 -16.92 -23.89 -17.60
CA ASN A 231 -17.35 -23.83 -19.00
C ASN A 231 -16.88 -25.05 -19.80
N GLU A 232 -15.61 -25.42 -19.64
CA GLU A 232 -14.98 -26.55 -20.34
C GLU A 232 -15.57 -27.90 -19.92
N LEU A 233 -15.86 -28.08 -18.63
CA LEU A 233 -16.26 -29.38 -18.07
C LEU A 233 -17.79 -29.61 -18.05
N TYR A 234 -18.61 -28.58 -17.86
CA TYR A 234 -20.06 -28.74 -17.61
C TYR A 234 -20.97 -27.94 -18.55
N LEU A 235 -20.43 -26.96 -19.28
CA LEU A 235 -21.19 -26.12 -20.23
C LEU A 235 -20.80 -26.33 -21.70
N GLU A 236 -20.00 -27.36 -22.01
CA GLU A 236 -19.57 -27.71 -23.38
C GLU A 236 -18.85 -26.57 -24.12
N ASN A 237 -18.21 -25.65 -23.37
CA ASN A 237 -17.64 -24.40 -23.87
C ASN A 237 -18.64 -23.44 -24.57
N ALA A 238 -19.93 -23.54 -24.24
CA ALA A 238 -20.99 -22.72 -24.85
C ALA A 238 -21.14 -21.30 -24.27
N MET A 239 -20.46 -20.97 -23.16
CA MET A 239 -20.44 -19.63 -22.57
C MET A 239 -19.33 -18.77 -23.17
N ASP A 240 -19.69 -17.64 -23.80
CA ASP A 240 -18.75 -16.62 -24.27
C ASP A 240 -18.18 -15.82 -23.08
N CYS A 241 -16.86 -15.82 -22.90
CA CYS A 241 -16.20 -15.15 -21.77
C CYS A 241 -15.47 -13.87 -22.20
N THR A 242 -15.80 -12.74 -21.57
CA THR A 242 -15.11 -11.45 -21.72
C THR A 242 -14.54 -10.99 -20.37
N PHE A 243 -13.23 -10.79 -20.30
CA PHE A 243 -12.51 -10.33 -19.12
C PHE A 243 -12.04 -8.89 -19.32
N ILE A 244 -12.45 -7.96 -18.46
CA ILE A 244 -12.09 -6.54 -18.48
C ILE A 244 -11.10 -6.29 -17.35
N GLU A 245 -9.83 -6.09 -17.72
CA GLU A 245 -8.72 -6.04 -16.77
C GLU A 245 -7.59 -5.14 -17.32
N PRO A 246 -7.27 -3.99 -16.71
CA PRO A 246 -6.16 -3.13 -17.15
C PRO A 246 -4.78 -3.77 -17.03
N HIS A 247 -4.59 -4.77 -16.14
CA HIS A 247 -3.30 -5.39 -15.82
C HIS A 247 -3.34 -6.94 -15.87
N PRO A 248 -3.66 -7.57 -17.02
CA PRO A 248 -4.05 -8.98 -17.12
C PRO A 248 -2.90 -9.99 -16.98
N ALA A 249 -1.75 -9.58 -16.42
CA ALA A 249 -0.57 -10.43 -16.29
C ALA A 249 -0.83 -11.71 -15.48
N LEU A 250 -1.63 -11.62 -14.40
CA LEU A 250 -2.05 -12.79 -13.62
C LEU A 250 -2.89 -13.74 -14.49
N LEU A 251 -4.00 -13.27 -15.06
CA LEU A 251 -4.87 -14.09 -15.92
C LEU A 251 -4.08 -14.76 -17.05
N LEU A 252 -3.23 -14.02 -17.77
CA LEU A 252 -2.42 -14.51 -18.88
C LEU A 252 -1.40 -15.61 -18.49
N SER A 253 -1.07 -15.72 -17.20
CA SER A 253 -0.22 -16.77 -16.62
C SER A 253 -0.98 -18.01 -16.14
N LEU A 254 -2.30 -17.90 -15.95
CA LEU A 254 -3.17 -18.97 -15.43
C LEU A 254 -3.89 -19.74 -16.54
N ILE A 255 -4.32 -19.06 -17.61
CA ILE A 255 -5.08 -19.65 -18.73
C ILE A 255 -4.26 -20.63 -19.58
N LYS A 256 -4.96 -21.56 -20.26
CA LYS A 256 -4.38 -22.46 -21.27
C LYS A 256 -4.17 -21.70 -22.58
N GLU A 257 -3.29 -22.20 -23.45
CA GLU A 257 -3.04 -21.57 -24.76
C GLU A 257 -4.29 -21.57 -25.65
N ASP A 258 -5.07 -22.66 -25.62
CA ASP A 258 -6.34 -22.79 -26.36
C ASP A 258 -7.42 -21.79 -25.90
N ASP A 259 -7.30 -21.22 -24.70
CA ASP A 259 -8.24 -20.18 -24.24
C ASP A 259 -8.03 -18.87 -24.97
N ARG A 260 -6.79 -18.53 -25.36
CA ARG A 260 -6.45 -17.26 -26.02
C ARG A 260 -7.23 -17.02 -27.31
N ASN A 261 -7.67 -18.10 -27.96
CA ASN A 261 -8.44 -18.07 -29.21
C ASN A 261 -9.96 -18.05 -28.99
N ARG A 262 -10.44 -18.23 -27.74
CA ARG A 262 -11.86 -18.37 -27.38
C ARG A 262 -12.36 -17.25 -26.48
N ILE A 263 -11.50 -16.72 -25.61
CA ILE A 263 -11.85 -15.67 -24.64
C ILE A 263 -11.51 -14.29 -25.19
N LYS A 264 -12.24 -13.27 -24.75
CA LYS A 264 -11.98 -11.87 -25.07
C LYS A 264 -11.36 -11.18 -23.85
N ILE A 265 -10.09 -10.75 -23.94
CA ILE A 265 -9.46 -9.92 -22.90
C ILE A 265 -9.47 -8.47 -23.36
N VAL A 266 -10.04 -7.58 -22.55
CA VAL A 266 -10.11 -6.14 -22.79
C VAL A 266 -9.17 -5.44 -21.82
N THR A 267 -7.95 -5.14 -22.29
CA THR A 267 -6.89 -4.51 -21.49
C THR A 267 -7.15 -3.01 -21.26
N LYS A 268 -8.17 -2.70 -20.45
CA LYS A 268 -8.62 -1.35 -20.12
C LYS A 268 -9.23 -1.31 -18.72
N LYS A 269 -9.28 -0.12 -18.12
CA LYS A 269 -10.17 0.14 -16.99
C LYS A 269 -11.63 0.05 -17.43
N VAL A 270 -12.53 -0.39 -16.55
CA VAL A 270 -13.95 -0.55 -16.88
C VAL A 270 -14.60 0.76 -17.36
N GLN A 271 -14.17 1.90 -16.82
CA GLN A 271 -14.65 3.24 -17.23
C GLN A 271 -14.31 3.60 -18.69
N ASP A 272 -13.32 2.94 -19.30
CA ASP A 272 -12.83 3.19 -20.67
C ASP A 272 -13.37 2.17 -21.71
N VAL A 273 -14.27 1.28 -21.28
CA VAL A 273 -14.97 0.28 -22.12
C VAL A 273 -16.31 0.86 -22.59
N SER A 274 -16.70 0.60 -23.84
CA SER A 274 -18.02 1.06 -24.32
C SER A 274 -19.13 0.40 -23.52
N LEU A 275 -20.12 1.19 -23.11
CA LEU A 275 -21.27 0.71 -22.37
C LEU A 275 -22.15 -0.26 -23.18
N ASP A 276 -22.02 -0.26 -24.51
CA ASP A 276 -22.67 -1.22 -25.40
C ASP A 276 -22.25 -2.67 -25.09
N VAL A 277 -21.01 -2.89 -24.66
CA VAL A 277 -20.47 -4.22 -24.29
C VAL A 277 -21.31 -4.84 -23.17
N PHE A 278 -21.81 -4.03 -22.23
CA PHE A 278 -22.68 -4.51 -21.15
C PHE A 278 -24.15 -4.62 -21.57
N ALA A 279 -24.59 -3.87 -22.58
CA ALA A 279 -25.93 -3.99 -23.17
C ALA A 279 -26.11 -5.26 -24.03
N GLU A 280 -25.00 -5.94 -24.39
CA GLU A 280 -25.03 -7.26 -25.03
C GLU A 280 -25.56 -8.36 -24.09
N LEU A 281 -25.38 -8.23 -22.76
CA LEU A 281 -25.90 -9.17 -21.78
C LEU A 281 -27.43 -9.26 -21.86
N ASP A 282 -27.97 -10.48 -21.83
CA ASP A 282 -29.40 -10.75 -21.92
C ASP A 282 -29.95 -11.44 -20.66
N GLU A 283 -31.21 -11.90 -20.72
CA GLU A 283 -31.76 -12.76 -19.68
C GLU A 283 -30.90 -14.03 -19.49
N GLY A 284 -30.54 -14.32 -18.24
CA GLY A 284 -29.71 -15.47 -17.88
C GLY A 284 -28.20 -15.26 -18.00
N ASP A 285 -27.75 -14.22 -18.73
CA ASP A 285 -26.32 -13.87 -18.81
C ASP A 285 -25.82 -13.22 -17.51
N VAL A 286 -24.49 -13.26 -17.31
CA VAL A 286 -23.83 -12.84 -16.05
C VAL A 286 -22.88 -11.66 -16.26
N LEU A 287 -23.03 -10.65 -15.41
CA LEU A 287 -21.98 -9.66 -15.09
C LEU A 287 -21.32 -10.05 -13.77
N PHE A 288 -20.00 -10.24 -13.76
CA PHE A 288 -19.20 -10.47 -12.56
C PHE A 288 -18.38 -9.21 -12.25
N VAL A 289 -18.41 -8.75 -11.01
CA VAL A 289 -17.79 -7.51 -10.55
C VAL A 289 -16.89 -7.80 -9.35
N ASP A 290 -15.58 -7.68 -9.57
CA ASP A 290 -14.52 -7.68 -8.58
C ASP A 290 -13.65 -6.43 -8.82
N SER A 291 -14.16 -5.30 -8.33
CA SER A 291 -13.68 -3.95 -8.70
C SER A 291 -12.69 -3.40 -7.67
N THR A 292 -12.36 -2.10 -7.70
CA THR A 292 -11.52 -1.50 -6.62
C THR A 292 -12.23 -1.31 -5.28
N HIS A 293 -13.52 -1.63 -5.15
CA HIS A 293 -14.36 -1.53 -3.94
C HIS A 293 -14.46 -0.14 -3.28
N VAL A 294 -13.94 0.91 -3.94
CA VAL A 294 -13.92 2.29 -3.43
C VAL A 294 -14.78 3.22 -4.30
N ALA A 295 -16.01 3.47 -3.84
CA ALA A 295 -16.87 4.54 -4.33
C ALA A 295 -16.29 5.92 -3.97
N LYS A 296 -15.81 6.62 -5.01
CA LYS A 296 -15.37 8.03 -5.00
C LYS A 296 -15.54 8.69 -6.37
N THR A 297 -15.27 9.99 -6.49
CA THR A 297 -15.30 10.70 -7.78
C THR A 297 -14.44 9.97 -8.82
N ALA A 298 -15.01 9.70 -10.00
CA ALA A 298 -14.40 8.94 -11.10
C ALA A 298 -13.98 7.47 -10.79
N SER A 299 -14.44 6.88 -9.69
CA SER A 299 -14.25 5.44 -9.42
C SER A 299 -15.02 4.54 -10.40
N ASP A 300 -14.51 3.33 -10.54
CA ASP A 300 -15.15 2.20 -11.22
C ASP A 300 -16.45 1.79 -10.52
N VAL A 301 -16.48 1.68 -9.19
CA VAL A 301 -17.70 1.39 -8.41
C VAL A 301 -18.83 2.35 -8.79
N ASN A 302 -18.60 3.66 -8.70
CA ASN A 302 -19.62 4.65 -9.11
C ASN A 302 -19.96 4.56 -10.61
N HIS A 303 -19.00 4.23 -11.47
CA HIS A 303 -19.27 4.01 -12.88
C HIS A 303 -20.20 2.80 -13.11
N ILE A 304 -19.94 1.68 -12.44
CA ILE A 304 -20.73 0.44 -12.50
C ILE A 304 -22.17 0.72 -12.06
N PHE A 305 -22.37 1.25 -10.85
CA PHE A 305 -23.69 1.52 -10.30
C PHE A 305 -24.49 2.54 -11.10
N PHE A 306 -23.87 3.62 -11.59
CA PHE A 306 -24.60 4.72 -12.23
C PHE A 306 -24.68 4.64 -13.75
N ASN A 307 -23.85 3.83 -14.42
CA ASN A 307 -23.80 3.76 -15.89
C ASN A 307 -23.99 2.35 -16.45
N ILE A 308 -23.46 1.31 -15.78
CA ILE A 308 -23.55 -0.08 -16.27
C ILE A 308 -24.87 -0.73 -15.84
N LEU A 309 -25.15 -0.82 -14.53
CA LEU A 309 -26.37 -1.48 -14.02
C LEU A 309 -27.68 -0.96 -14.65
N PRO A 310 -27.86 0.36 -14.90
CA PRO A 310 -29.05 0.86 -15.57
C PRO A 310 -29.25 0.33 -17.00
N ARG A 311 -28.16 0.00 -17.71
CA ARG A 311 -28.17 -0.46 -19.12
C ARG A 311 -28.35 -1.97 -19.30
N LEU A 312 -28.09 -2.77 -18.27
CA LEU A 312 -28.29 -4.23 -18.33
C LEU A 312 -29.74 -4.56 -18.68
N LYS A 313 -29.98 -5.67 -19.39
CA LYS A 313 -31.36 -6.11 -19.69
C LYS A 313 -32.04 -6.70 -18.45
N SER A 314 -33.36 -6.79 -18.50
CA SER A 314 -34.13 -7.60 -17.55
C SER A 314 -33.64 -9.03 -17.59
N GLY A 315 -33.55 -9.68 -16.42
CA GLY A 315 -33.16 -11.07 -16.31
C GLY A 315 -31.65 -11.34 -16.24
N THR A 316 -30.80 -10.34 -16.49
CA THR A 316 -29.35 -10.43 -16.28
C THR A 316 -29.03 -10.59 -14.79
N TYR A 317 -28.06 -11.45 -14.49
CA TYR A 317 -27.53 -11.70 -13.16
C TYR A 317 -26.24 -10.91 -12.95
N ILE A 318 -26.06 -10.37 -11.74
CA ILE A 318 -24.89 -9.58 -11.36
C ILE A 318 -24.29 -10.16 -10.08
N HIS A 319 -23.05 -10.62 -10.15
CA HIS A 319 -22.23 -11.02 -9.00
C HIS A 319 -21.39 -9.83 -8.54
N PHE A 320 -21.44 -9.50 -7.26
CA PHE A 320 -20.49 -8.61 -6.60
C PHE A 320 -19.64 -9.40 -5.62
N HIS A 321 -18.33 -9.31 -5.79
CA HIS A 321 -17.32 -9.92 -4.92
C HIS A 321 -16.91 -8.98 -3.77
N ASP A 322 -16.23 -9.53 -2.76
CA ASP A 322 -15.93 -8.94 -1.45
C ASP A 322 -17.13 -8.29 -0.72
N ILE A 323 -18.33 -8.85 -0.90
CA ILE A 323 -19.55 -8.48 -0.18
C ILE A 323 -19.87 -9.52 0.91
N PHE A 324 -19.52 -9.18 2.15
CA PHE A 324 -19.78 -9.99 3.34
C PHE A 324 -21.12 -9.62 4.00
N TYR A 325 -21.88 -10.61 4.47
CA TYR A 325 -23.04 -10.39 5.35
C TYR A 325 -22.58 -9.76 6.69
N PRO A 326 -23.25 -8.73 7.25
CA PRO A 326 -24.47 -8.05 6.82
C PRO A 326 -24.15 -6.68 6.19
N PHE A 327 -23.31 -6.67 5.15
CA PHE A 327 -22.70 -5.49 4.52
C PHE A 327 -21.69 -4.74 5.40
N VAL A 328 -20.75 -5.50 5.98
CA VAL A 328 -19.63 -5.01 6.81
C VAL A 328 -18.37 -5.80 6.45
N TYR A 329 -17.25 -5.13 6.15
CA TYR A 329 -15.98 -5.79 5.82
C TYR A 329 -15.36 -6.51 7.04
N PRO A 330 -14.45 -7.48 6.83
CA PRO A 330 -13.69 -8.11 7.92
C PRO A 330 -12.94 -7.10 8.79
N LYS A 331 -12.81 -7.40 10.10
CA LYS A 331 -12.16 -6.52 11.07
C LYS A 331 -10.72 -6.21 10.69
N GLU A 332 -10.03 -7.23 10.20
CA GLU A 332 -8.64 -7.20 9.77
C GLU A 332 -8.46 -6.18 8.63
N TRP A 333 -9.40 -6.13 7.67
CA TRP A 333 -9.34 -5.25 6.50
C TRP A 333 -9.62 -3.78 6.83
N GLU A 334 -10.50 -3.51 7.80
CA GLU A 334 -10.69 -2.16 8.33
C GLU A 334 -9.47 -1.69 9.13
N LEU A 335 -8.83 -2.57 9.90
CA LEU A 335 -7.60 -2.27 10.65
C LEU A 335 -6.35 -2.13 9.76
N GLU A 336 -6.33 -2.78 8.59
CA GLU A 336 -5.36 -2.53 7.51
C GLU A 336 -5.51 -1.13 6.88
N GLY A 337 -6.61 -0.42 7.15
CA GLY A 337 -6.88 0.90 6.61
C GLY A 337 -7.34 0.91 5.15
N ARG A 338 -7.95 -0.19 4.66
CA ARG A 338 -8.50 -0.26 3.29
C ARG A 338 -9.58 0.79 3.04
N SER A 339 -10.41 1.06 4.05
CA SER A 339 -11.58 1.96 3.99
C SER A 339 -12.42 1.78 2.72
N TRP A 340 -12.64 0.51 2.32
CA TRP A 340 -13.54 0.16 1.23
C TRP A 340 -14.98 0.50 1.62
N ASN A 341 -15.80 0.84 0.64
CA ASN A 341 -17.15 1.37 0.91
C ASN A 341 -18.21 0.93 -0.10
N GLU A 342 -17.86 0.08 -1.08
CA GLU A 342 -18.82 -0.50 -2.03
C GLU A 342 -19.91 -1.29 -1.32
N THR A 343 -19.59 -2.06 -0.27
CA THR A 343 -20.59 -2.83 0.49
C THR A 343 -21.69 -1.94 1.09
N HIS A 344 -21.34 -0.71 1.51
CA HIS A 344 -22.31 0.26 2.03
C HIS A 344 -23.16 0.88 0.91
N LEU A 345 -22.56 1.17 -0.26
CA LEU A 345 -23.29 1.63 -1.44
C LEU A 345 -24.26 0.55 -1.93
N LEU A 346 -23.83 -0.70 -2.01
CA LEU A 346 -24.65 -1.83 -2.44
C LEU A 346 -25.80 -2.09 -1.47
N ARG A 347 -25.55 -2.02 -0.15
CA ARG A 347 -26.62 -2.09 0.85
C ARG A 347 -27.66 -1.00 0.63
N ALA A 348 -27.23 0.26 0.49
CA ALA A 348 -28.12 1.39 0.25
C ALA A 348 -28.87 1.28 -1.09
N PHE A 349 -28.22 0.75 -2.12
CA PHE A 349 -28.81 0.47 -3.43
C PHE A 349 -29.88 -0.62 -3.37
N LEU A 350 -29.71 -1.66 -2.54
CA LEU A 350 -30.69 -2.74 -2.36
C LEU A 350 -31.82 -2.37 -1.39
N GLN A 351 -31.60 -1.40 -0.50
CA GLN A 351 -32.60 -0.96 0.46
C GLN A 351 -33.78 -0.29 -0.26
N TYR A 352 -34.99 -0.84 -0.08
CA TYR A 352 -36.23 -0.45 -0.77
C TYR A 352 -36.22 -0.66 -2.30
N ASN A 353 -35.28 -1.44 -2.83
CA ASN A 353 -35.18 -1.68 -4.27
C ASN A 353 -36.20 -2.74 -4.75
N SER A 354 -36.96 -2.41 -5.80
CA SER A 354 -37.89 -3.33 -6.47
C SER A 354 -37.45 -3.72 -7.89
N ALA A 355 -36.42 -3.07 -8.44
CA ALA A 355 -35.86 -3.36 -9.76
C ALA A 355 -34.73 -4.40 -9.71
N PHE A 356 -34.18 -4.69 -8.52
CA PHE A 356 -33.15 -5.70 -8.30
C PHE A 356 -33.51 -6.52 -7.06
N ARG A 357 -33.34 -7.84 -7.14
CA ARG A 357 -33.56 -8.77 -6.03
C ARG A 357 -32.30 -9.56 -5.75
N ILE A 358 -32.00 -9.78 -4.47
CA ILE A 358 -30.97 -10.73 -4.02
C ILE A 358 -31.37 -12.14 -4.47
N TYR A 359 -30.50 -12.79 -5.24
CA TYR A 359 -30.72 -14.14 -5.76
C TYR A 359 -29.94 -15.20 -4.97
N LEU A 360 -28.74 -14.84 -4.50
CA LEU A 360 -27.88 -15.65 -3.62
C LEU A 360 -27.00 -14.71 -2.80
N TYR A 361 -26.74 -15.04 -1.53
CA TYR A 361 -25.83 -14.29 -0.66
C TYR A 361 -25.04 -15.27 0.21
N ASN A 362 -23.79 -15.53 -0.16
CA ASN A 362 -23.01 -16.66 0.34
C ASN A 362 -22.82 -16.60 1.86
N GLY A 363 -22.31 -15.48 2.37
CA GLY A 363 -22.09 -15.29 3.81
C GLY A 363 -23.36 -15.29 4.64
N PHE A 364 -24.52 -14.91 4.06
CA PHE A 364 -25.82 -15.04 4.74
C PHE A 364 -26.21 -16.52 4.89
N LEU A 365 -26.11 -17.30 3.80
CA LEU A 365 -26.43 -18.72 3.82
C LEU A 365 -25.49 -19.51 4.73
N GLN A 366 -24.17 -19.27 4.67
CA GLN A 366 -23.21 -19.90 5.57
C GLN A 366 -23.50 -19.57 7.05
N TYR A 367 -23.93 -18.35 7.36
CA TYR A 367 -24.18 -17.94 8.74
C TYR A 367 -25.46 -18.58 9.31
N PHE A 368 -26.56 -18.61 8.54
CA PHE A 368 -27.86 -19.11 9.03
C PHE A 368 -28.13 -20.59 8.76
N HIS A 369 -27.43 -21.20 7.78
CA HIS A 369 -27.59 -22.62 7.39
C HIS A 369 -26.25 -23.38 7.44
N GLY A 370 -25.25 -22.86 8.17
CA GLY A 370 -23.90 -23.41 8.23
C GLY A 370 -23.82 -24.86 8.72
N GLU A 371 -24.76 -25.31 9.57
CA GLU A 371 -24.83 -26.72 10.02
C GLU A 371 -25.12 -27.67 8.85
N ASP A 372 -26.05 -27.31 7.96
CA ASP A 372 -26.38 -28.08 6.77
C ASP A 372 -25.23 -28.06 5.76
N PHE A 373 -24.55 -26.92 5.57
CA PHE A 373 -23.37 -26.83 4.72
C PHE A 373 -22.21 -27.69 5.25
N MET A 374 -21.94 -27.66 6.56
CA MET A 374 -20.91 -28.50 7.18
C MET A 374 -21.20 -30.00 7.02
N LYS A 375 -22.48 -30.38 6.93
CA LYS A 375 -22.93 -31.76 6.74
C LYS A 375 -22.85 -32.24 5.28
N GLU A 376 -23.31 -31.42 4.33
CA GLU A 376 -23.52 -31.87 2.94
C GLU A 376 -22.52 -31.28 1.93
N MET A 377 -21.98 -30.09 2.21
CA MET A 377 -21.09 -29.34 1.32
C MET A 377 -19.88 -28.70 2.05
N PRO A 378 -19.12 -29.43 2.90
CA PRO A 378 -18.18 -28.84 3.86
C PRO A 378 -17.06 -27.96 3.27
N LEU A 379 -16.60 -28.16 2.03
CA LEU A 379 -15.63 -27.23 1.42
C LEU A 379 -16.22 -25.83 1.20
N SER A 380 -17.55 -25.71 1.11
CA SER A 380 -18.24 -24.41 1.04
C SER A 380 -18.22 -23.66 2.38
N MET A 381 -17.65 -24.24 3.45
CA MET A 381 -17.45 -23.62 4.77
C MET A 381 -15.96 -23.42 5.11
N PHE A 382 -15.05 -23.74 4.19
CA PHE A 382 -13.60 -23.65 4.44
C PHE A 382 -13.07 -22.21 4.42
N SER A 383 -13.81 -21.30 3.79
CA SER A 383 -13.61 -19.85 3.82
C SER A 383 -14.94 -19.13 4.04
N ASN A 384 -14.91 -17.90 4.54
CA ASN A 384 -16.08 -17.04 4.61
C ASN A 384 -16.50 -16.64 3.19
N GLY A 385 -17.77 -16.81 2.86
CA GLY A 385 -18.37 -16.43 1.58
C GLY A 385 -18.51 -14.92 1.49
N ALA A 386 -17.78 -14.33 0.55
CA ALA A 386 -17.59 -12.92 0.34
C ALA A 386 -18.30 -12.43 -0.93
N SER A 387 -19.41 -13.02 -1.35
CA SER A 387 -20.13 -12.53 -2.52
C SER A 387 -21.65 -12.62 -2.46
N ILE A 388 -22.27 -11.76 -3.27
CA ILE A 388 -23.71 -11.63 -3.44
C ILE A 388 -24.07 -11.61 -4.92
N TRP A 389 -25.11 -12.35 -5.28
CA TRP A 389 -25.72 -12.35 -6.60
C TRP A 389 -27.04 -11.61 -6.53
N ILE A 390 -27.25 -10.68 -7.45
CA ILE A 390 -28.53 -9.99 -7.63
C ILE A 390 -29.04 -10.21 -9.05
N LYS A 391 -30.35 -10.31 -9.23
CA LYS A 391 -30.99 -10.38 -10.55
C LYS A 391 -31.66 -9.05 -10.85
N LYS A 392 -31.39 -8.46 -12.03
CA LYS A 392 -32.17 -7.32 -12.52
C LYS A 392 -33.55 -7.83 -12.93
N LEU A 393 -34.59 -7.27 -12.33
CA LEU A 393 -35.98 -7.57 -12.65
C LEU A 393 -36.43 -6.72 -13.85
N GLY A 394 -37.50 -7.14 -14.51
CA GLY A 394 -38.15 -6.30 -15.51
C GLY A 394 -38.74 -5.06 -14.86
N GLU A 395 -39.02 -4.04 -15.68
CA GLU A 395 -39.82 -2.90 -15.22
C GLU A 395 -41.20 -3.41 -14.79
N GLY A 396 -41.41 -3.50 -13.47
CA GLY A 396 -42.74 -3.71 -12.91
C GLY A 396 -43.57 -2.46 -13.16
N GLY A 397 -44.58 -2.59 -14.02
CA GLY A 397 -45.56 -1.53 -14.33
C GLY A 397 -46.56 -1.30 -13.21
#